data_AF-A0A8E1UR24-F1
#
_entry.id   AF-A0A8E1UR24-F1
#
_cell.length_a   1.000
_cell.length_b   1.000
_cell.length_c   1.000
_cell.angle_alpha   90.00
_cell.angle_beta   90.00
_cell.angle_gamma   90.00
#
_symmetry.space_group_name_H-M   'P 1'
#
loop_
_entity.id
_entity.type
_entity.pdbx_description
1 polymer ?
#
loop_
_entity_poly.entity_id
_entity_poly.type
_entity_poly.pdbx_seq_one_letter_code
_entity_poly.pdbx_strand_id
1 'polypeptide(L)'
;MLRKLIIIVFAVFMSSACNAQQQYERYHGDGIDEYLQYVPLASTYVLKAAGVDAQSSWKRLLVNSATSFVINAGVTYALKHTIHSTRPDGTDDHSFPSGHTSIAFCGAAILHKEFGKVSPWISVAGFTVATVTAVDRVRRNRHHWGDVVAGAAIGVLSVEAGYRLGDLITGEKKKNVDVAVMPNGFTLLVNL
;
A
#
# COMPACT_ATOMS: atom_id res chain seq x y z
N MET A 1 28.32 -1.88 1.58
CA MET A 1 27.79 -2.80 0.55
C MET A 1 26.30 -2.57 0.29
N LEU A 2 25.46 -2.37 1.31
CA LEU A 2 24.01 -2.10 1.19
C LEU A 2 23.62 -0.93 0.28
N ARG A 3 24.35 0.19 0.34
CA ARG A 3 24.08 1.38 -0.49
C ARG A 3 24.32 1.14 -1.99
N LYS A 4 25.26 0.26 -2.34
CA LYS A 4 25.50 -0.17 -3.73
C LYS A 4 24.41 -1.12 -4.21
N LEU A 5 23.92 -1.99 -3.34
CA LEU A 5 22.82 -2.91 -3.65
C LEU A 5 21.51 -2.16 -3.96
N ILE A 6 21.17 -1.13 -3.17
CA ILE A 6 19.98 -0.29 -3.41
C ILE A 6 20.08 0.45 -4.74
N ILE A 7 21.25 1.01 -5.07
CA ILE A 7 21.47 1.69 -6.35
C ILE A 7 21.40 0.70 -7.51
N ILE A 8 21.91 -0.53 -7.35
CA ILE A 8 21.83 -1.58 -8.37
C ILE A 8 20.40 -2.05 -8.57
N VAL A 9 19.64 -2.30 -7.49
CA VAL A 9 18.21 -2.68 -7.59
C VAL A 9 17.40 -1.56 -8.25
N PHE A 10 17.62 -0.30 -7.85
CA PHE A 10 16.96 0.87 -8.44
C PHE A 10 17.37 1.10 -9.91
N ALA A 11 18.65 0.90 -10.25
CA ALA A 11 19.16 1.03 -11.62
C ALA A 11 18.67 -0.09 -12.53
N VAL A 12 18.59 -1.33 -12.05
CA VAL A 12 18.01 -2.47 -12.80
C VAL A 12 16.52 -2.22 -13.04
N PHE A 13 15.80 -1.70 -12.04
CA PHE A 13 14.38 -1.33 -12.17
C PHE A 13 14.14 -0.21 -13.20
N MET A 14 15.00 0.82 -13.23
CA MET A 14 14.97 1.90 -14.22
C MET A 14 15.39 1.44 -15.62
N SER A 15 16.34 0.50 -15.73
CA SER A 15 16.80 -0.04 -17.02
C SER A 15 15.72 -0.88 -17.69
N SER A 16 14.88 -1.59 -16.92
CA SER A 16 13.70 -2.31 -17.42
C SER A 16 12.54 -1.39 -17.81
N ALA A 17 12.48 -0.16 -17.28
CA ALA A 17 11.51 0.85 -17.70
C ALA A 17 11.89 1.51 -19.03
N CYS A 18 13.17 1.55 -19.38
CA CYS A 18 13.67 2.17 -20.60
C CYS A 18 13.56 1.28 -21.86
N ASN A 19 13.37 -0.04 -21.69
CA ASN A 19 13.27 -1.01 -22.79
C ASN A 19 11.84 -1.48 -23.10
N ALA A 20 10.81 -0.91 -22.45
CA ALA A 20 9.43 -1.36 -22.62
C ALA A 20 8.74 -0.69 -23.81
N GLN A 21 9.24 -0.97 -25.02
CA GLN A 21 8.51 -0.75 -26.25
C GLN A 21 8.40 -2.11 -26.97
N GLN A 22 7.17 -2.49 -27.35
CA GLN A 22 6.75 -3.74 -28.01
C GLN A 22 6.45 -4.95 -27.10
N GLN A 23 5.16 -5.14 -26.78
CA GLN A 23 4.33 -6.18 -27.42
C GLN A 23 2.84 -5.95 -27.10
N TYR A 24 2.02 -5.98 -28.13
CA TYR A 24 0.58 -5.65 -28.14
C TYR A 24 -0.26 -6.90 -27.78
N GLU A 25 -0.03 -7.48 -26.60
CA GLU A 25 -0.91 -8.57 -26.12
C GLU A 25 -2.07 -8.02 -25.29
N ARG A 26 -3.25 -8.56 -25.56
CA ARG A 26 -4.49 -8.24 -24.85
C ARG A 26 -4.33 -8.75 -23.42
N TYR A 27 -4.54 -7.91 -22.42
CA TYR A 27 -4.44 -8.35 -21.02
C TYR A 27 -5.55 -9.33 -20.66
N HIS A 28 -5.17 -10.44 -20.02
CA HIS A 28 -6.05 -11.58 -19.74
C HIS A 28 -6.49 -11.72 -18.27
N GLY A 29 -6.04 -10.84 -17.36
CA GLY A 29 -6.42 -10.92 -15.95
C GLY A 29 -5.75 -12.06 -15.17
N ASP A 30 -4.61 -12.52 -15.67
CA ASP A 30 -3.78 -13.63 -15.18
C ASP A 30 -2.43 -13.14 -14.64
N GLY A 31 -2.34 -11.84 -14.36
CA GLY A 31 -1.14 -11.19 -13.89
C GLY A 31 -0.72 -11.61 -12.49
N ILE A 32 0.52 -11.26 -12.14
CA ILE A 32 0.99 -11.39 -10.75
C ILE A 32 0.40 -10.25 -9.89
N ASP A 33 -0.06 -9.16 -10.52
CA ASP A 33 -0.59 -7.99 -9.83
C ASP A 33 -1.90 -8.26 -9.06
N GLU A 34 -2.69 -9.24 -9.53
CA GLU A 34 -3.92 -9.75 -8.92
C GLU A 34 -3.68 -10.28 -7.50
N TYR A 35 -2.51 -10.89 -7.28
CA TYR A 35 -2.09 -11.41 -5.98
C TYR A 35 -1.29 -10.37 -5.20
N LEU A 36 -0.33 -9.70 -5.84
CA LEU A 36 0.58 -8.77 -5.17
C LEU A 36 -0.14 -7.61 -4.49
N GLN A 37 -1.29 -7.17 -5.02
CA GLN A 37 -2.06 -6.09 -4.41
C GLN A 37 -2.52 -6.40 -2.97
N TYR A 38 -2.69 -7.68 -2.60
CA TYR A 38 -3.13 -8.07 -1.26
C TYR A 38 -1.97 -8.41 -0.33
N VAL A 39 -0.76 -8.60 -0.85
CA VAL A 39 0.42 -9.02 -0.08
C VAL A 39 0.74 -8.09 1.08
N PRO A 40 0.74 -6.74 0.93
CA PRO A 40 1.03 -5.86 2.07
C PRO A 40 0.00 -5.98 3.21
N LEU A 41 -1.29 -6.12 2.86
CA LEU A 41 -2.34 -6.30 3.86
C LEU A 41 -2.24 -7.66 4.55
N ALA A 42 -2.08 -8.73 3.78
CA ALA A 42 -1.90 -10.08 4.31
C ALA A 42 -0.70 -10.13 5.27
N SER A 43 0.41 -9.48 4.89
CA SER A 43 1.60 -9.36 5.73
C SER A 43 1.31 -8.70 7.07
N THR A 44 0.42 -7.69 7.10
CA THR A 44 0.03 -7.02 8.35
C THR A 44 -0.59 -8.01 9.33
N TYR A 45 -1.55 -8.81 8.87
CA TYR A 45 -2.24 -9.78 9.71
C TYR A 45 -1.35 -10.96 10.11
N VAL A 46 -0.51 -11.44 9.18
CA VAL A 46 0.48 -12.50 9.47
C VAL A 46 1.46 -12.04 10.54
N LEU A 47 2.03 -10.83 10.42
CA LEU A 47 2.96 -10.29 11.42
C LEU A 47 2.28 -10.12 12.78
N LYS A 48 1.04 -9.62 12.81
CA LYS A 48 0.27 -9.48 14.06
C LYS A 48 0.01 -10.84 14.70
N ALA A 49 -0.39 -11.84 13.92
CA ALA A 49 -0.64 -13.21 14.39
C ALA A 49 0.65 -13.91 14.88
N ALA A 50 1.79 -13.61 14.25
CA ALA A 50 3.11 -14.06 14.68
C ALA A 50 3.64 -13.36 15.94
N GLY A 51 2.86 -12.44 16.54
CA GLY A 51 3.20 -11.77 17.79
C GLY A 51 4.09 -10.53 17.64
N VAL A 52 4.31 -10.03 16.42
CA VAL A 52 5.03 -8.77 16.21
C VAL A 52 4.21 -7.61 16.80
N ASP A 53 4.86 -6.71 17.53
CA ASP A 53 4.20 -5.66 18.31
C ASP A 53 3.60 -4.55 17.42
N ALA A 54 2.42 -4.81 16.87
CA ALA A 54 1.67 -3.81 16.11
C ALA A 54 1.13 -2.68 17.01
N GLN A 55 1.01 -1.49 16.43
CA GLN A 55 0.48 -0.29 17.09
C GLN A 55 -0.98 -0.41 17.55
N SER A 56 -1.77 -1.28 16.92
CA SER A 56 -3.19 -1.50 17.21
C SER A 56 -3.48 -2.81 17.95
N SER A 57 -4.55 -2.83 18.73
CA SER A 57 -5.22 -4.09 19.14
C SER A 57 -5.79 -4.81 17.91
N TRP A 58 -6.17 -6.08 18.04
CA TRP A 58 -6.86 -6.80 16.97
C TRP A 58 -8.16 -6.12 16.55
N LYS A 59 -8.94 -5.62 17.52
CA LYS A 59 -10.21 -4.92 17.27
C LYS A 59 -9.96 -3.63 16.47
N ARG A 60 -9.04 -2.78 16.94
CA ARG A 60 -8.69 -1.52 16.24
C ARG A 60 -8.10 -1.79 14.86
N LEU A 61 -7.23 -2.78 14.72
CA LEU A 61 -6.67 -3.16 13.42
C LEU A 61 -7.77 -3.56 12.43
N LEU A 62 -8.68 -4.43 12.83
CA LEU A 62 -9.76 -4.92 11.98
C LEU A 62 -10.72 -3.79 11.57
N VAL A 63 -11.18 -3.00 12.54
CA VAL A 63 -12.10 -1.88 12.27
C VAL A 63 -11.44 -0.85 11.37
N ASN A 64 -10.23 -0.38 11.72
CA ASN A 64 -9.55 0.65 10.96
C ASN A 64 -9.19 0.18 9.55
N SER A 65 -8.74 -1.08 9.39
CA SER A 65 -8.47 -1.66 8.07
C SER A 65 -9.75 -1.73 7.24
N ALA A 66 -10.83 -2.28 7.81
CA ALA A 66 -12.11 -2.39 7.10
C ALA A 66 -12.65 -1.02 6.67
N THR A 67 -12.66 -0.03 7.58
CA THR A 67 -13.08 1.33 7.26
C THR A 67 -12.21 1.95 6.16
N SER A 68 -10.89 1.74 6.20
CA SER A 68 -9.96 2.22 5.16
C SER A 68 -10.27 1.60 3.79
N PHE A 69 -10.51 0.28 3.73
CA PHE A 69 -10.85 -0.41 2.49
C PHE A 69 -12.22 -0.02 1.94
N VAL A 70 -13.22 0.21 2.80
CA VAL A 70 -14.54 0.70 2.38
C VAL A 70 -14.42 2.08 1.73
N ILE A 71 -13.67 3.00 2.35
CA ILE A 71 -13.42 4.33 1.78
C ILE A 71 -12.67 4.22 0.44
N ASN A 72 -11.59 3.44 0.42
CA ASN A 72 -10.79 3.21 -0.78
C ASN A 72 -11.64 2.66 -1.93
N ALA A 73 -12.43 1.62 -1.66
CA ALA A 73 -13.29 0.99 -2.65
C ALA A 73 -14.36 1.97 -3.15
N GLY A 74 -15.03 2.69 -2.25
CA GLY A 74 -16.05 3.67 -2.61
C GLY A 74 -15.50 4.78 -3.49
N VAL A 75 -14.38 5.40 -3.11
CA VAL A 75 -13.75 6.49 -3.88
C VAL A 75 -13.23 5.99 -5.23
N THR A 76 -12.51 4.87 -5.23
CA THR A 76 -11.97 4.28 -6.47
C THR A 76 -13.08 3.93 -7.44
N TYR A 77 -14.15 3.27 -6.94
CA TYR A 77 -15.29 2.88 -7.75
C TYR A 77 -16.01 4.11 -8.31
N ALA A 78 -16.28 5.12 -7.48
CA ALA A 78 -16.94 6.35 -7.91
C ALA A 78 -16.15 7.06 -9.01
N LEU A 79 -14.84 7.25 -8.81
CA LEU A 79 -14.00 7.90 -9.81
C LEU A 79 -13.91 7.11 -11.12
N LYS A 80 -13.84 5.78 -11.03
CA LYS A 80 -13.74 4.90 -12.20
C LYS A 80 -14.98 4.87 -13.09
N HIS A 81 -16.15 5.16 -12.53
CA HIS A 81 -17.42 5.21 -13.26
C HIS A 81 -17.85 6.65 -13.58
N THR A 82 -17.09 7.67 -13.18
CA THR A 82 -17.39 9.07 -13.49
C THR A 82 -16.38 9.69 -14.43
N ILE A 83 -15.10 9.27 -14.34
CA ILE A 83 -14.03 9.71 -15.24
C ILE A 83 -13.84 8.66 -16.32
N HIS A 84 -14.31 8.98 -17.51
CA HIS A 84 -14.15 8.14 -18.70
C HIS A 84 -12.74 8.37 -19.28
N SER A 85 -11.86 7.41 -19.07
CA SER A 85 -10.46 7.45 -19.51
C SER A 85 -10.13 6.13 -20.21
N THR A 86 -9.81 6.21 -21.50
CA THR A 86 -9.47 5.03 -22.31
C THR A 86 -8.16 4.40 -21.87
N ARG A 87 -8.16 3.07 -21.70
CA ARG A 87 -6.95 2.31 -21.38
C ARG A 87 -5.91 2.39 -22.50
N PRO A 88 -4.61 2.31 -22.18
CA PRO A 88 -3.56 2.26 -23.19
C PRO A 88 -3.72 1.09 -24.19
N ASP A 89 -4.31 -0.02 -23.76
CA ASP A 89 -4.61 -1.19 -24.60
C ASP A 89 -5.94 -1.10 -25.39
N GLY A 90 -6.72 -0.03 -25.22
CA GLY A 90 -7.98 0.20 -25.90
C GLY A 90 -9.13 -0.73 -25.48
N THR A 91 -8.99 -1.48 -24.38
CA THR A 91 -9.99 -2.50 -24.00
C THR A 91 -11.27 -1.94 -23.39
N ASP A 92 -11.20 -0.83 -22.66
CA ASP A 92 -12.35 -0.08 -22.11
C ASP A 92 -11.99 1.39 -21.80
N ASP A 93 -12.98 2.17 -21.38
CA ASP A 93 -12.91 3.57 -20.96
C ASP A 93 -12.89 3.76 -19.42
N HIS A 94 -12.59 2.69 -18.70
CA HIS A 94 -12.47 2.69 -17.24
C HIS A 94 -11.00 2.51 -16.82
N SER A 95 -10.11 3.41 -17.27
CA SER A 95 -8.70 3.38 -16.87
C SER A 95 -8.43 4.10 -15.55
N PHE A 96 -8.99 5.29 -15.34
CA PHE A 96 -8.72 6.09 -14.15
C PHE A 96 -9.67 5.74 -12.99
N PRO A 97 -9.21 5.69 -11.72
CA PRO A 97 -7.86 5.43 -11.27
C PRO A 97 -7.57 3.91 -11.27
N SER A 98 -6.31 3.54 -11.04
CA SER A 98 -5.92 2.13 -10.93
C SER A 98 -6.37 1.50 -9.61
N GLY A 99 -7.38 0.62 -9.67
CA GLY A 99 -7.89 -0.08 -8.48
C GLY A 99 -6.86 -1.01 -7.83
N HIS A 100 -6.08 -1.75 -8.63
CA HIS A 100 -5.02 -2.62 -8.11
C HIS A 100 -3.97 -1.84 -7.33
N THR A 101 -3.56 -0.69 -7.88
CA THR A 101 -2.62 0.21 -7.22
C THR A 101 -3.23 0.77 -5.93
N SER A 102 -4.50 1.17 -5.96
CA SER A 102 -5.20 1.71 -4.78
C SER A 102 -5.26 0.70 -3.63
N ILE A 103 -5.61 -0.55 -3.92
CA ILE A 103 -5.64 -1.66 -2.94
C ILE A 103 -4.23 -1.92 -2.38
N ALA A 104 -3.22 -2.01 -3.24
CA ALA A 104 -1.85 -2.31 -2.83
C ALA A 104 -1.28 -1.22 -1.91
N PHE A 105 -1.47 0.06 -2.26
CA PHE A 105 -1.02 1.18 -1.46
C PHE A 105 -1.82 1.36 -0.17
N CYS A 106 -3.13 1.04 -0.17
CA CYS A 106 -3.94 0.96 1.05
C CYS A 106 -3.36 -0.10 2.02
N GLY A 107 -3.10 -1.31 1.52
CA GLY A 107 -2.47 -2.37 2.32
C GLY A 107 -1.08 -1.99 2.84
N ALA A 108 -0.25 -1.36 2.00
CA ALA A 108 1.10 -0.92 2.39
C ALA A 108 1.07 0.20 3.44
N ALA A 109 0.12 1.14 3.33
CA ALA A 109 -0.07 2.20 4.32
C ALA A 109 -0.57 1.67 5.67
N ILE A 110 -1.46 0.66 5.67
CA ILE A 110 -1.87 -0.06 6.89
C ILE A 110 -0.65 -0.73 7.52
N LEU A 111 0.11 -1.50 6.73
CA LEU A 111 1.33 -2.17 7.19
C LEU A 111 2.33 -1.17 7.81
N HIS A 112 2.50 -0.02 7.16
CA HIS A 112 3.35 1.06 7.67
C HIS A 112 2.83 1.64 8.99
N LYS A 113 1.53 1.93 9.12
CA LYS A 113 0.95 2.44 10.36
C LYS A 113 1.11 1.47 11.52
N GLU A 114 1.00 0.17 11.26
CA GLU A 114 1.05 -0.86 12.28
C GLU A 114 2.47 -1.24 12.70
N PHE A 115 3.40 -1.34 11.74
CA PHE A 115 4.73 -1.90 11.98
C PHE A 115 5.89 -0.96 11.62
N GLY A 116 5.62 0.23 11.08
CA GLY A 116 6.67 1.18 10.70
C GLY A 116 7.55 1.65 11.86
N LYS A 117 6.99 1.70 13.08
CA LYS A 117 7.78 1.98 14.30
C LYS A 117 8.57 0.76 14.81
N VAL A 118 8.16 -0.45 14.45
CA VAL A 118 8.89 -1.68 14.80
C VAL A 118 10.13 -1.79 13.92
N SER A 119 9.96 -1.62 12.61
CA SER A 119 11.08 -1.57 11.66
C SER A 119 10.69 -0.78 10.42
N PRO A 120 11.43 0.28 10.06
CA PRO A 120 11.22 1.02 8.82
C PRO A 120 11.30 0.12 7.57
N TRP A 121 12.08 -0.96 7.64
CA TRP A 121 12.24 -1.91 6.53
C TRP A 121 10.96 -2.67 6.18
N ILE A 122 10.07 -2.90 7.15
CA ILE A 122 8.75 -3.51 6.89
C ILE A 122 7.92 -2.58 6.01
N SER A 123 7.99 -1.26 6.26
CA SER A 123 7.31 -0.26 5.45
C SER A 123 7.90 -0.15 4.06
N VAL A 124 9.24 -0.12 3.95
CA VAL A 124 9.95 -0.12 2.66
C VAL A 124 9.54 -1.35 1.84
N ALA A 125 9.51 -2.54 2.44
CA ALA A 125 9.10 -3.76 1.77
C ALA A 125 7.65 -3.69 1.28
N GLY A 126 6.71 -3.26 2.14
CA GLY A 126 5.30 -3.12 1.77
C GLY A 126 5.08 -2.15 0.60
N PHE A 127 5.68 -0.96 0.66
CA PHE A 127 5.57 0.01 -0.42
C PHE A 127 6.33 -0.41 -1.69
N THR A 128 7.41 -1.20 -1.55
CA THR A 128 8.10 -1.79 -2.71
C THR A 128 7.16 -2.74 -3.45
N VAL A 129 6.47 -3.64 -2.74
CA VAL A 129 5.48 -4.55 -3.35
C VAL A 129 4.35 -3.76 -4.02
N ALA A 130 3.81 -2.75 -3.35
CA ALA A 130 2.77 -1.90 -3.94
C ALA A 130 3.25 -1.14 -5.19
N THR A 131 4.50 -0.69 -5.20
CA THR A 131 5.12 -0.04 -6.37
C THR A 131 5.33 -1.02 -7.51
N VAL A 132 5.74 -2.26 -7.23
CA VAL A 132 5.84 -3.32 -8.24
C VAL A 132 4.47 -3.58 -8.88
N THR A 133 3.40 -3.69 -8.09
CA THR A 133 2.02 -3.77 -8.61
C THR A 133 1.73 -2.60 -9.54
N ALA A 134 1.96 -1.35 -9.10
CA ALA A 134 1.70 -0.15 -9.90
C ALA A 134 2.45 -0.14 -11.24
N VAL A 135 3.74 -0.49 -11.21
CA VAL A 135 4.58 -0.50 -12.41
C VAL A 135 4.17 -1.60 -13.37
N ASP A 136 3.80 -2.77 -12.85
CA ASP A 136 3.30 -3.88 -13.66
C ASP A 136 1.99 -3.52 -14.39
N ARG A 137 1.09 -2.77 -13.74
CA ARG A 137 -0.12 -2.22 -14.37
C ARG A 137 0.17 -1.32 -15.56
N VAL A 138 1.22 -0.50 -15.48
CA VAL A 138 1.63 0.38 -16.59
C VAL A 138 2.36 -0.43 -17.67
N ARG A 139 3.27 -1.31 -17.30
CA ARG A 139 4.03 -2.17 -18.24
C ARG A 139 3.13 -3.06 -19.08
N ARG A 140 2.00 -3.51 -18.53
CA ARG A 140 0.97 -4.28 -19.25
C ARG A 140 -0.06 -3.40 -19.97
N ASN A 141 0.19 -2.11 -20.14
CA ASN A 141 -0.67 -1.17 -20.87
C ASN A 141 -2.11 -1.09 -20.32
N ARG A 142 -2.31 -1.33 -19.01
CA ARG A 142 -3.64 -1.27 -18.38
C ARG A 142 -4.00 0.09 -17.87
N HIS A 143 -3.00 0.83 -17.46
CA HIS A 143 -3.15 2.13 -16.84
C HIS A 143 -2.04 3.05 -17.31
N HIS A 144 -2.38 4.32 -17.47
CA HIS A 144 -1.42 5.40 -17.60
C HIS A 144 -0.72 5.63 -16.26
N TRP A 145 0.46 6.26 -16.30
CA TRP A 145 1.18 6.65 -15.09
C TRP A 145 0.33 7.52 -14.15
N GLY A 146 -0.53 8.38 -14.69
CA GLY A 146 -1.45 9.21 -13.91
C GLY A 146 -2.47 8.38 -13.10
N ASP A 147 -2.99 7.30 -13.68
CA ASP A 147 -4.00 6.46 -13.02
C ASP A 147 -3.41 5.70 -11.83
N VAL A 148 -2.16 5.25 -11.94
CA VAL A 148 -1.46 4.55 -10.86
C VAL A 148 -0.99 5.50 -9.76
N VAL A 149 -0.55 6.71 -10.10
CA VAL A 149 -0.23 7.76 -9.10
C VAL A 149 -1.50 8.16 -8.34
N ALA A 150 -2.61 8.37 -9.02
CA ALA A 150 -3.89 8.67 -8.39
C ALA A 150 -4.37 7.51 -7.51
N GLY A 151 -4.27 6.27 -7.98
CA GLY A 151 -4.58 5.07 -7.19
C GLY A 151 -3.73 5.01 -5.91
N ALA A 152 -2.42 5.23 -6.01
CA ALA A 152 -1.53 5.25 -4.85
C ALA A 152 -1.95 6.31 -3.82
N ALA A 153 -2.26 7.53 -4.27
CA ALA A 153 -2.71 8.62 -3.40
C ALA A 153 -4.04 8.27 -2.71
N ILE A 154 -5.03 7.76 -3.46
CA ILE A 154 -6.33 7.33 -2.92
C ILE A 154 -6.13 6.26 -1.85
N GLY A 155 -5.30 5.23 -2.12
CA GLY A 155 -5.01 4.17 -1.17
C GLY A 155 -4.44 4.69 0.15
N VAL A 156 -3.39 5.52 0.10
CA VAL A 156 -2.76 6.08 1.32
C VAL A 156 -3.72 6.99 2.07
N LEU A 157 -4.41 7.91 1.39
CA LEU A 157 -5.34 8.85 2.02
C LEU A 157 -6.55 8.15 2.63
N SER A 158 -7.03 7.06 2.02
CA SER A 158 -8.11 6.25 2.56
C SER A 158 -7.73 5.61 3.89
N VAL A 159 -6.45 5.25 4.08
CA VAL A 159 -5.96 4.74 5.37
C VAL A 159 -5.90 5.84 6.43
N GLU A 160 -5.49 7.05 6.07
CA GLU A 160 -5.54 8.19 7.01
C GLU A 160 -6.97 8.50 7.45
N ALA A 161 -7.91 8.54 6.51
CA ALA A 161 -9.33 8.75 6.80
C ALA A 161 -9.92 7.57 7.60
N GLY A 162 -9.64 6.34 7.18
CA GLY A 162 -10.17 5.13 7.77
C GLY A 162 -9.67 4.88 9.19
N TYR A 163 -8.40 5.18 9.48
CA TYR A 163 -7.90 5.13 10.86
C TYR A 163 -8.52 6.22 11.73
N ARG A 164 -8.70 7.45 11.21
CA ARG A 164 -9.35 8.51 11.98
C ARG A 164 -10.80 8.15 12.33
N LEU A 165 -11.57 7.65 11.37
CA LEU A 165 -12.95 7.24 11.60
C LEU A 165 -13.04 5.97 12.44
N GLY A 166 -12.18 4.99 12.18
CA GLY A 166 -12.13 3.75 12.95
C GLY A 166 -11.73 3.97 14.41
N ASP A 167 -10.83 4.92 14.69
CA ASP A 167 -10.49 5.32 16.07
C ASP A 167 -11.71 5.94 16.79
N LEU A 168 -12.55 6.71 16.07
CA LEU A 168 -13.82 7.22 16.62
C LEU A 168 -14.81 6.09 16.91
N ILE A 169 -14.88 5.08 16.04
CA ILE A 169 -15.79 3.93 16.19
C ILE A 169 -15.33 3.02 17.34
N THR A 170 -14.03 2.77 17.44
CA THR A 170 -13.48 1.85 18.44
C THR A 170 -13.29 2.49 19.81
N GLY A 171 -13.12 3.82 19.85
CA GLY A 171 -12.69 4.55 21.04
C GLY A 171 -11.22 4.32 21.41
N GLU A 172 -10.49 3.56 20.59
CA GLU A 172 -9.10 3.20 20.85
C GLU A 172 -8.15 4.17 20.14
N LYS A 173 -7.05 4.53 20.82
CA LYS A 173 -5.96 5.29 20.21
C LYS A 173 -4.75 4.38 19.98
N LYS A 174 -3.89 4.78 19.05
CA LYS A 174 -2.57 4.16 18.86
C LYS A 174 -1.80 4.12 20.19
N LYS A 175 -1.02 3.06 20.42
CA LYS A 175 -0.12 2.99 21.58
C LYS A 175 0.82 4.21 21.60
N ASN A 176 0.83 4.94 22.70
CA ASN A 176 1.84 5.96 22.97
C ASN A 176 3.00 5.26 23.67
N VAL A 177 4.01 4.88 22.87
CA VAL A 177 5.28 4.37 23.40
C VAL A 177 6.26 5.52 23.38
N ASP A 178 6.52 6.09 24.55
CA ASP A 178 7.58 7.07 24.75
C ASP A 178 8.87 6.31 25.09
N VAL A 179 9.94 6.59 24.34
CA VAL A 179 11.27 6.04 24.61
C VAL A 179 12.02 7.08 25.44
N ALA A 180 12.15 6.83 26.73
CA ALA A 180 12.95 7.66 27.61
C ALA A 180 14.39 7.13 27.64
N VAL A 181 15.36 8.01 27.39
CA VAL A 181 16.79 7.72 27.55
C VAL A 181 17.22 8.13 28.95
N MET A 182 17.65 7.17 29.75
CA MET A 182 18.19 7.38 31.10
C MET A 182 19.69 7.06 31.12
N PRO A 183 20.47 7.57 32.11
CA PRO A 183 21.91 7.31 32.21
C PRO A 183 22.31 5.83 32.26
N ASN A 184 21.36 4.96 32.61
CA ASN A 184 21.49 3.53 32.84
C ASN A 184 20.76 2.65 31.80
N GLY A 185 20.20 3.23 30.73
CA GLY A 185 19.63 2.47 29.60
C GLY A 185 18.39 3.11 28.96
N PHE A 186 17.70 2.32 28.15
CA PHE A 186 16.43 2.69 27.51
C PHE A 186 15.26 2.07 28.27
N THR A 187 14.26 2.87 28.63
CA THR A 187 12.99 2.38 29.18
C THR A 187 11.85 2.71 28.22
N LEU A 188 11.01 1.71 27.94
CA LEU A 188 9.76 1.88 27.19
C LEU A 188 8.66 2.29 28.16
N LEU A 189 8.21 3.53 28.07
CA LEU A 189 7.00 3.97 28.74
C LEU A 189 5.82 3.67 27.83
N VAL A 190 5.06 2.64 28.17
CA VAL A 190 3.78 2.36 27.54
C VAL A 190 2.71 3.10 28.34
N ASN A 191 2.27 4.25 27.84
CA ASN A 191 1.09 4.91 28.39
C ASN A 191 -0.14 4.16 27.86
N LEU A 192 -0.73 3.35 28.76
CA LEU A 192 -1.95 2.57 28.54
C LEU A 192 -3.18 3.47 28.39
#